data_AF-A0A644ZZR9-F1
#
_entry.id   AF-A0A644ZZR9-F1
#
_cell.length_a   1.000
_cell.length_b   1.000
_cell.length_c   1.000
_cell.angle_alpha   90.00
_cell.angle_beta   90.00
_cell.angle_gamma   90.00
#
_symmetry.space_group_name_H-M   'P 1'
#
loop_
_entity.id
_entity.type
_entity.pdbx_description
1 polymer ?
#
loop_
_entity_poly.entity_id
_entity_poly.type
_entity_poly.pdbx_seq_one_letter_code
_entity_poly.pdbx_strand_id
1 'polypeptide(L)'
;MYIGLVMHQEGNINKIDPVIFLYFFINFIFILFSYSLVYLIEKSFGFISGVSLIELSNINKPLLKELSEKAPGTFQHSLQVSNLGMAAAIKIGANASLIRTGALYHDIGKMVNPAFFTENQSPGINPHAGLPFEESARIIINHVRDGVKIAQKNNLPKQIIDFIETHHGTSMPKYFYISWKNANPGKEINEDLFRYPGPDPFSKETAIMMMADAVEAASRSLPEYNEESIRNLVDSLIDSQVTGGYFKLAPITFRDIADIKEVFLQKLQTIYHTRIAYPKLEAE
;
A
#
# COMPACT_ATOMS: atom_id res chain seq x y z
N MET A 1 -33.99 -24.04 16.03
CA MET A 1 -33.64 -25.34 15.40
C MET A 1 -33.76 -26.50 16.38
N TYR A 2 -33.03 -26.49 17.52
CA TYR A 2 -33.08 -27.57 18.53
C TYR A 2 -34.50 -27.93 19.02
N ILE A 3 -35.30 -26.93 19.43
CA ILE A 3 -36.71 -27.16 19.84
C ILE A 3 -37.50 -27.88 18.74
N GLY A 4 -37.36 -27.44 17.49
CA GLY A 4 -38.05 -28.05 16.34
C GLY A 4 -37.62 -29.49 16.09
N LEU A 5 -36.36 -29.83 16.35
CA LEU A 5 -35.81 -31.17 16.18
C LEU A 5 -36.30 -32.13 17.27
N VAL A 6 -36.32 -31.67 18.53
CA VAL A 6 -36.89 -32.44 19.66
C VAL A 6 -38.40 -32.64 19.46
N MET A 7 -39.12 -31.62 18.99
CA MET A 7 -40.54 -31.75 18.67
C MET A 7 -40.81 -32.74 17.54
N HIS A 8 -39.96 -32.75 16.51
CA HIS A 8 -40.10 -33.65 15.39
C HIS A 8 -39.81 -35.12 15.78
N GLN A 9 -38.82 -35.35 16.64
CA GLN A 9 -38.40 -36.70 17.02
C GLN A 9 -39.21 -37.28 18.18
N GLU A 10 -39.51 -36.47 19.20
CA GLU A 10 -40.12 -36.95 20.45
C GLU A 10 -41.58 -36.50 20.60
N GLY A 11 -42.07 -35.55 19.79
CA GLY A 11 -43.46 -35.09 19.83
C GLY A 11 -43.88 -34.41 21.14
N ASN A 12 -42.93 -34.13 22.06
CA ASN A 12 -43.21 -33.66 23.40
C ASN A 12 -42.20 -32.59 23.85
N ILE A 13 -42.71 -31.42 24.24
CA ILE A 13 -41.90 -30.28 24.70
C ILE A 13 -41.15 -30.56 26.00
N ASN A 14 -41.67 -31.45 26.85
CA ASN A 14 -41.08 -31.75 28.16
C ASN A 14 -39.79 -32.57 28.07
N LYS A 15 -39.44 -33.02 26.85
CA LYS A 15 -38.20 -33.76 26.56
C LYS A 15 -37.03 -32.85 26.22
N ILE A 16 -37.25 -31.55 26.21
CA ILE A 16 -36.20 -30.56 26.05
C ILE A 16 -35.24 -30.63 27.25
N ASP A 17 -33.95 -30.80 26.97
CA ASP A 17 -32.91 -30.80 27.99
C ASP A 17 -32.52 -29.35 28.35
N PRO A 18 -32.75 -28.90 29.61
CA PRO A 18 -32.37 -27.56 30.05
C PRO A 18 -30.85 -27.31 30.00
N VAL A 19 -30.03 -28.37 30.12
CA VAL A 19 -28.57 -28.26 30.05
C VAL A 19 -28.12 -27.85 28.65
N ILE A 20 -28.80 -28.31 27.60
CA ILE A 20 -28.53 -27.89 26.22
C ILE A 20 -28.81 -26.39 26.05
N PHE A 21 -29.85 -25.86 26.70
CA PHE A 21 -30.12 -24.42 26.70
C PHE A 21 -29.05 -23.63 27.45
N LEU A 22 -28.51 -24.16 28.55
CA LEU A 22 -27.36 -23.56 29.23
C LEU A 22 -26.13 -23.51 28.30
N TYR A 23 -25.84 -24.59 27.57
CA TYR A 23 -24.75 -24.61 26.59
C TYR A 23 -24.96 -23.60 25.46
N PHE A 24 -26.18 -23.47 24.92
CA PHE A 24 -26.48 -22.45 23.92
C PHE A 24 -26.35 -21.03 24.48
N PHE A 25 -26.77 -20.80 25.71
CA PHE A 25 -26.63 -19.50 26.35
C PHE A 25 -25.16 -19.13 26.56
N ILE A 26 -24.34 -20.06 27.06
CA ILE A 26 -22.90 -19.87 27.21
C ILE A 26 -22.25 -19.60 25.84
N ASN A 27 -22.60 -20.38 24.81
CA ASN A 27 -22.07 -20.21 23.46
C ASN A 27 -22.48 -18.85 22.85
N PHE A 28 -23.73 -18.44 23.06
CA PHE A 28 -24.24 -17.12 22.66
C PHE A 28 -23.43 -16.00 23.30
N ILE A 29 -23.16 -16.08 24.61
CA ILE A 29 -22.32 -15.11 25.31
C ILE A 29 -20.92 -15.06 24.70
N PHE A 30 -20.26 -16.20 24.47
CA PHE A 30 -18.93 -16.23 23.84
C PHE A 30 -18.92 -15.63 22.43
N ILE A 31 -19.91 -15.95 21.60
CA ILE A 31 -20.02 -15.38 20.25
C ILE A 31 -20.30 -13.87 20.31
N LEU A 32 -21.19 -13.44 21.20
CA LEU A 32 -21.55 -12.02 21.36
C LEU A 32 -20.34 -11.16 21.73
N PHE A 33 -19.48 -11.67 22.62
CA PHE A 33 -18.28 -10.96 23.06
C PHE A 33 -17.03 -11.24 22.22
N SER A 34 -17.12 -12.09 21.19
CA SER A 34 -15.95 -12.46 20.38
C SER A 34 -15.27 -11.26 19.70
N TYR A 35 -16.03 -10.36 19.07
CA TYR A 35 -15.50 -9.15 18.45
C TYR A 35 -14.89 -8.18 19.48
N SER A 36 -15.52 -8.04 20.64
CA SER A 36 -14.98 -7.22 21.74
C SER A 36 -13.65 -7.79 22.25
N LEU A 37 -13.55 -9.12 22.35
CA LEU A 37 -12.32 -9.78 22.76
C LEU A 37 -11.20 -9.62 21.71
N VAL A 38 -11.52 -9.73 20.42
CA VAL A 38 -10.57 -9.46 19.33
C VAL A 38 -10.03 -8.03 19.45
N TYR A 39 -10.91 -7.03 19.58
CA TYR A 39 -10.50 -5.64 19.75
C TYR A 39 -9.58 -5.43 20.96
N LEU A 40 -9.89 -6.05 22.10
CA LEU A 40 -9.05 -5.98 23.30
C LEU A 40 -7.66 -6.60 23.07
N ILE A 41 -7.58 -7.73 22.38
CA ILE A 41 -6.31 -8.36 22.02
C ILE A 41 -5.52 -7.48 21.04
N GLU A 42 -6.16 -6.95 19.99
CA GLU A 42 -5.52 -6.03 19.05
C GLU A 42 -4.90 -4.82 19.75
N LYS A 43 -5.64 -4.19 20.67
CA LYS A 43 -5.14 -3.04 21.43
C LYS A 43 -4.03 -3.39 22.43
N SER A 44 -4.09 -4.58 23.02
CA SER A 44 -3.10 -5.01 24.02
C SER A 44 -1.76 -5.42 23.38
N PHE A 45 -1.80 -6.01 22.18
CA PHE A 45 -0.62 -6.58 21.53
C PHE A 45 -0.18 -5.85 20.24
N GLY A 46 -0.94 -4.84 19.78
CA GLY A 46 -0.59 -4.03 18.61
C GLY A 46 -0.76 -4.74 17.27
N PHE A 47 -1.40 -5.90 17.22
CA PHE A 47 -1.73 -6.62 16.00
C PHE A 47 -3.04 -6.12 15.39
N ILE A 48 -3.15 -6.19 14.06
CA ILE A 48 -4.41 -6.00 13.33
C ILE A 48 -4.95 -7.38 12.91
N SER A 49 -6.20 -7.68 13.25
CA SER A 49 -6.87 -8.90 12.83
C SER A 49 -7.26 -8.87 11.34
N GLY A 50 -7.52 -10.05 10.77
CA GLY A 50 -8.01 -10.16 9.40
C GLY A 50 -9.33 -9.43 9.17
N VAL A 51 -10.22 -9.41 10.16
CA VAL A 51 -11.50 -8.67 10.08
C VAL A 51 -11.24 -7.17 9.98
N SER A 52 -10.39 -6.63 10.86
CA SER A 52 -10.00 -5.22 10.84
C SER A 52 -9.34 -4.83 9.51
N LEU A 53 -8.50 -5.70 8.93
CA LEU A 53 -7.91 -5.47 7.61
C LEU A 53 -8.96 -5.41 6.49
N ILE A 54 -9.93 -6.32 6.50
CA ILE A 54 -11.04 -6.32 5.53
C ILE A 54 -11.83 -5.00 5.63
N GLU A 55 -12.18 -4.60 6.85
CA GLU A 55 -12.92 -3.37 7.07
C GLU A 55 -12.13 -2.13 6.63
N LEU A 56 -10.84 -2.06 6.94
CA LEU A 56 -9.96 -0.95 6.53
C LEU A 56 -9.74 -0.94 5.01
N SER A 57 -9.79 -2.10 4.34
CA SER A 57 -9.66 -2.18 2.88
C SER A 57 -10.93 -1.74 2.11
N ASN A 58 -12.02 -1.41 2.81
CA ASN A 58 -13.24 -0.92 2.18
C ASN A 58 -13.06 0.53 1.70
N ILE A 59 -12.90 0.69 0.39
CA ILE A 59 -12.71 1.98 -0.29
C ILE A 59 -13.85 2.99 -0.09
N ASN A 60 -15.04 2.53 0.34
CA ASN A 60 -16.17 3.41 0.63
C ASN A 60 -16.07 4.06 2.02
N LYS A 61 -15.05 3.73 2.83
CA LYS A 61 -14.83 4.41 4.11
C LYS A 61 -14.46 5.88 3.90
N PRO A 62 -14.84 6.78 4.83
CA PRO A 62 -14.70 8.22 4.65
C PRO A 62 -13.31 8.68 4.18
N LEU A 63 -12.23 8.16 4.77
CA LEU A 63 -10.87 8.58 4.45
C LEU A 63 -10.41 8.15 3.05
N LEU A 64 -10.71 6.92 2.62
CA LEU A 64 -10.35 6.45 1.28
C LEU A 64 -11.23 7.10 0.21
N LYS A 65 -12.50 7.37 0.53
CA LYS A 65 -13.38 8.17 -0.31
C LYS A 65 -12.85 9.59 -0.48
N GLU A 66 -12.44 10.24 0.61
CA GLU A 66 -11.81 11.57 0.57
C GLU A 66 -10.54 11.56 -0.29
N LEU A 67 -9.69 10.53 -0.18
CA LEU A 67 -8.53 10.35 -1.05
C LEU A 67 -8.92 10.27 -2.53
N SER A 68 -9.94 9.48 -2.85
CA SER A 68 -10.44 9.35 -4.23
C SER A 68 -11.00 10.65 -4.82
N GLU A 69 -11.58 11.52 -3.98
CA GLU A 69 -12.16 12.79 -4.40
C GLU A 69 -11.11 13.90 -4.51
N LYS A 70 -10.16 13.96 -3.56
CA LYS A 70 -9.13 15.02 -3.51
C LYS A 70 -7.90 14.73 -4.38
N ALA A 71 -7.50 13.47 -4.48
CA ALA A 71 -6.30 13.03 -5.21
C ALA A 71 -6.58 11.73 -5.98
N PRO A 72 -7.42 11.77 -7.03
CA PRO A 72 -7.88 10.58 -7.75
C PRO A 72 -6.74 9.79 -8.42
N GLY A 73 -5.70 10.47 -8.89
CA GLY A 73 -4.53 9.83 -9.49
C GLY A 73 -3.71 9.04 -8.46
N THR A 74 -3.52 9.62 -7.27
CA THR A 74 -2.90 8.94 -6.12
C THR A 74 -3.76 7.77 -5.62
N PHE A 75 -5.09 7.91 -5.63
CA PHE A 75 -5.98 6.79 -5.29
C PHE A 75 -5.82 5.62 -6.27
N GLN A 76 -5.78 5.90 -7.58
CA GLN A 76 -5.57 4.88 -8.60
C GLN A 76 -4.18 4.23 -8.48
N HIS A 77 -3.14 5.02 -8.22
CA HIS A 77 -1.80 4.55 -7.88
C HIS A 77 -1.82 3.55 -6.72
N SER A 78 -2.41 3.95 -5.60
CA SER A 78 -2.51 3.13 -4.40
C SER A 78 -3.19 1.77 -4.65
N LEU A 79 -4.20 1.72 -5.53
CA LEU A 79 -4.83 0.47 -5.95
C LEU A 79 -3.91 -0.44 -6.76
N GLN A 80 -3.11 0.11 -7.68
CA GLN A 80 -2.17 -0.67 -8.47
C GLN A 80 -1.00 -1.18 -7.62
N VAL A 81 -0.46 -0.33 -6.75
CA VAL A 81 0.56 -0.72 -5.77
C VAL A 81 0.04 -1.83 -4.85
N SER A 82 -1.20 -1.73 -4.38
CA SER A 82 -1.87 -2.79 -3.62
C SER A 82 -1.90 -4.11 -4.38
N ASN A 83 -2.27 -4.09 -5.67
CA ASN A 83 -2.35 -5.31 -6.49
C ASN A 83 -0.98 -5.95 -6.72
N LEU A 84 0.05 -5.14 -7.01
CA LEU A 84 1.43 -5.61 -7.19
C LEU A 84 1.98 -6.19 -5.88
N GLY A 85 1.91 -5.41 -4.80
CA GLY A 85 2.43 -5.80 -3.49
C GLY A 85 1.74 -7.04 -2.93
N MET A 86 0.42 -7.17 -3.10
CA MET A 86 -0.32 -8.36 -2.67
C MET A 86 0.17 -9.62 -3.41
N ALA A 87 0.39 -9.53 -4.72
CA ALA A 87 0.89 -10.65 -5.51
C ALA A 87 2.31 -11.08 -5.05
N ALA A 88 3.18 -10.12 -4.79
CA ALA A 88 4.50 -10.35 -4.23
C ALA A 88 4.45 -11.00 -2.85
N ALA A 89 3.59 -10.52 -1.95
CA ALA A 89 3.43 -11.11 -0.62
C ALA A 89 2.97 -12.57 -0.67
N ILE A 90 1.98 -12.88 -1.51
CA ILE A 90 1.50 -14.26 -1.68
C ILE A 90 2.65 -15.18 -2.12
N LYS A 91 3.47 -14.71 -3.07
CA LYS A 91 4.58 -15.49 -3.63
C LYS A 91 5.63 -15.87 -2.57
N ILE A 92 5.94 -14.95 -1.65
CA ILE A 92 7.00 -15.17 -0.64
C ILE A 92 6.47 -15.54 0.76
N GLY A 93 5.16 -15.75 0.89
CA GLY A 93 4.52 -16.10 2.17
C GLY A 93 4.45 -14.96 3.19
N ALA A 94 4.42 -13.69 2.73
CA ALA A 94 4.19 -12.52 3.58
C ALA A 94 2.68 -12.23 3.73
N ASN A 95 2.32 -11.29 4.62
CA ASN A 95 0.92 -10.96 4.88
C ASN A 95 0.30 -10.10 3.75
N ALA A 96 -0.32 -10.79 2.80
CA ALA A 96 -0.95 -10.16 1.63
C ALA A 96 -2.09 -9.20 1.98
N SER A 97 -2.90 -9.51 3.00
CA SER A 97 -3.99 -8.64 3.46
C SER A 97 -3.46 -7.35 4.08
N LEU A 98 -2.35 -7.43 4.82
CA LEU A 98 -1.72 -6.25 5.41
C LEU A 98 -1.15 -5.34 4.32
N ILE A 99 -0.46 -5.88 3.31
CA ILE A 99 0.03 -5.08 2.18
C ILE A 99 -1.11 -4.44 1.42
N ARG A 100 -2.17 -5.21 1.11
CA ARG A 100 -3.36 -4.68 0.43
C ARG A 100 -3.90 -3.46 1.16
N THR A 101 -4.10 -3.56 2.47
CA THR A 101 -4.65 -2.45 3.25
C THR A 101 -3.63 -1.31 3.39
N GLY A 102 -2.37 -1.60 3.73
CA GLY A 102 -1.32 -0.58 3.89
C GLY A 102 -1.09 0.25 2.64
N ALA A 103 -1.08 -0.39 1.46
CA ALA A 103 -0.94 0.27 0.18
C ALA A 103 -2.09 1.25 -0.14
N LEU A 104 -3.31 1.02 0.33
CA LEU A 104 -4.42 1.97 0.15
C LEU A 104 -4.21 3.28 0.92
N TYR A 105 -3.41 3.25 1.99
CA TYR A 105 -3.23 4.38 2.89
C TYR A 105 -1.86 5.04 2.78
N HIS A 106 -0.84 4.40 2.17
CA HIS A 106 0.55 4.85 2.21
C HIS A 106 0.74 6.33 1.78
N ASP A 107 -0.09 6.77 0.85
CA ASP A 107 0.03 8.03 0.14
C ASP A 107 -1.04 9.08 0.54
N ILE A 108 -1.82 8.83 1.59
CA ILE A 108 -2.92 9.73 1.99
C ILE A 108 -2.47 11.17 2.30
N GLY A 109 -1.18 11.37 2.62
CA GLY A 109 -0.63 12.70 2.83
C GLY A 109 -0.61 13.57 1.57
N LYS A 110 -0.61 12.98 0.38
CA LYS A 110 -0.68 13.72 -0.90
C LYS A 110 -1.98 14.53 -1.02
N MET A 111 -3.04 14.17 -0.27
CA MET A 111 -4.29 14.95 -0.20
C MET A 111 -4.11 16.40 0.28
N VAL A 112 -3.03 16.69 1.01
CA VAL A 112 -2.77 18.06 1.50
C VAL A 112 -2.42 19.00 0.34
N ASN A 113 -1.66 18.51 -0.64
CA ASN A 113 -1.20 19.29 -1.79
C ASN A 113 -1.27 18.48 -3.09
N PRO A 114 -2.46 18.03 -3.56
CA PRO A 114 -2.56 17.04 -4.63
C PRO A 114 -1.88 17.47 -5.93
N ALA A 115 -2.02 18.75 -6.30
CA ALA A 115 -1.46 19.30 -7.54
C ALA A 115 0.07 19.16 -7.65
N PHE A 116 0.79 19.02 -6.52
CA PHE A 116 2.25 18.84 -6.53
C PHE A 116 2.68 17.41 -6.85
N PHE A 117 1.75 16.47 -7.04
CA PHE A 117 2.05 15.09 -7.39
C PHE A 117 1.60 14.83 -8.83
N THR A 118 2.53 14.35 -9.66
CA THR A 118 2.36 14.25 -11.11
C THR A 118 1.14 13.44 -11.54
N GLU A 119 0.78 12.40 -10.77
CA GLU A 119 -0.38 11.58 -11.04
C GLU A 119 -1.72 12.32 -10.88
N ASN A 120 -1.74 13.47 -10.19
CA ASN A 120 -2.93 14.31 -10.01
C ASN A 120 -2.87 15.61 -10.83
N GLN A 121 -1.81 15.84 -11.61
CA GLN A 121 -1.65 17.07 -12.36
C GLN A 121 -2.51 17.09 -13.62
N SER A 122 -3.16 18.24 -13.86
CA SER A 122 -3.76 18.52 -15.15
C SER A 122 -2.68 18.79 -16.20
N PRO A 123 -2.85 18.33 -17.45
CA PRO A 123 -1.89 18.59 -18.51
C PRO A 123 -1.57 20.08 -18.65
N GLY A 124 -0.27 20.40 -18.70
CA GLY A 124 0.23 21.78 -18.88
C GLY A 124 0.33 22.62 -17.61
N ILE A 125 -0.07 22.11 -16.43
CA ILE A 125 0.09 22.80 -15.15
C ILE A 125 1.14 22.06 -14.31
N ASN A 126 2.28 22.71 -14.05
CA ASN A 126 3.29 22.20 -13.13
C ASN A 126 3.50 23.19 -11.98
N PRO A 127 2.96 22.94 -10.78
CA PRO A 127 3.10 23.85 -9.64
C PRO A 127 4.51 23.90 -9.05
N HIS A 128 5.41 23.01 -9.48
CA HIS A 128 6.85 23.14 -9.19
C HIS A 128 7.53 24.20 -10.04
N ALA A 129 6.90 24.64 -11.14
CA ALA A 129 7.47 25.68 -12.01
C ALA A 129 7.62 26.99 -11.21
N GLY A 130 8.84 27.50 -11.15
CA GLY A 130 9.16 28.74 -10.43
C GLY A 130 9.48 28.56 -8.93
N LEU A 131 9.39 27.35 -8.39
CA LEU A 131 9.84 27.07 -7.02
C LEU A 131 11.33 26.66 -7.00
N PRO A 132 12.08 27.00 -5.93
CA PRO A 132 13.37 26.38 -5.66
C PRO A 132 13.27 24.86 -5.59
N PHE A 133 14.32 24.15 -5.99
CA PHE A 133 14.32 22.68 -5.98
C PHE A 133 14.21 22.12 -4.56
N GLU A 134 14.80 22.79 -3.58
CA GLU A 134 14.71 22.48 -2.16
C GLU A 134 13.26 22.58 -1.67
N GLU A 135 12.54 23.60 -2.12
CA GLU A 135 11.13 23.80 -1.74
C GLU A 135 10.24 22.72 -2.34
N SER A 136 10.48 22.39 -3.61
CA SER A 136 9.79 21.29 -4.27
C SER A 136 10.06 19.95 -3.59
N ALA A 137 11.32 19.66 -3.27
CA ALA A 137 11.71 18.46 -2.54
C ALA A 137 11.03 18.41 -1.16
N ARG A 138 10.98 19.53 -0.44
CA ARG A 138 10.29 19.64 0.86
C ARG A 138 8.81 19.31 0.76
N ILE A 139 8.11 19.83 -0.24
CA ILE A 139 6.67 19.55 -0.46
C ILE A 139 6.46 18.05 -0.72
N ILE A 140 7.28 17.46 -1.59
CA ILE A 140 7.22 16.03 -1.88
C ILE A 140 7.53 15.21 -0.63
N ILE A 141 8.60 15.48 0.09
CA ILE A 141 8.98 14.70 1.28
C ILE A 141 7.93 14.80 2.40
N ASN A 142 7.28 15.96 2.55
CA ASN A 142 6.33 16.19 3.63
C ASN A 142 5.04 15.36 3.53
N HIS A 143 4.69 14.78 2.37
CA HIS A 143 3.50 13.92 2.28
C HIS A 143 3.56 12.74 3.26
N VAL A 144 4.76 12.23 3.59
CA VAL A 144 4.91 11.18 4.61
C VAL A 144 4.44 11.69 5.97
N ARG A 145 4.96 12.84 6.42
CA ARG A 145 4.60 13.44 7.72
C ARG A 145 3.13 13.83 7.79
N ASP A 146 2.59 14.37 6.70
CA ASP A 146 1.18 14.76 6.62
C ASP A 146 0.28 13.52 6.60
N GLY A 147 0.70 12.47 5.90
CA GLY A 147 0.01 11.18 5.89
C GLY A 147 -0.06 10.55 7.28
N VAL A 148 1.04 10.58 8.03
CA VAL A 148 1.07 10.11 9.43
C VAL A 148 0.10 10.90 10.31
N LYS A 149 0.08 12.23 10.21
CA LYS A 149 -0.86 13.07 10.98
C LYS A 149 -2.31 12.74 10.63
N ILE A 150 -2.62 12.59 9.34
CA ILE A 150 -3.97 12.23 8.88
C ILE A 150 -4.35 10.83 9.40
N ALA A 151 -3.44 9.86 9.32
CA ALA A 151 -3.65 8.50 9.81
C ALA A 151 -3.93 8.47 11.33
N GLN A 152 -3.12 9.18 12.12
CA GLN A 152 -3.30 9.30 13.56
C GLN A 152 -4.63 9.98 13.92
N LYS A 153 -4.99 11.07 13.23
CA LYS A 153 -6.28 11.76 13.42
C LYS A 153 -7.47 10.85 13.13
N ASN A 154 -7.32 9.92 12.18
CA ASN A 154 -8.34 8.93 11.82
C ASN A 154 -8.22 7.61 12.61
N ASN A 155 -7.39 7.57 13.66
CA ASN A 155 -7.17 6.40 14.50
C ASN A 155 -6.76 5.13 13.72
N LEU A 156 -6.01 5.29 12.61
CA LEU A 156 -5.48 4.14 11.89
C LEU A 156 -4.51 3.36 12.79
N PRO A 157 -4.51 2.02 12.74
CA PRO A 157 -3.60 1.22 13.54
C PRO A 157 -2.12 1.49 13.18
N LYS A 158 -1.22 1.29 14.15
CA LYS A 158 0.23 1.54 13.97
C LYS A 158 0.80 0.80 12.76
N GLN A 159 0.44 -0.47 12.55
CA GLN A 159 0.95 -1.22 11.41
C GLN A 159 0.54 -0.61 10.05
N ILE A 160 -0.53 0.18 9.94
CA ILE A 160 -0.87 0.91 8.71
C ILE A 160 -0.08 2.21 8.61
N ILE A 161 0.12 2.90 9.73
CA ILE A 161 0.97 4.10 9.81
C ILE A 161 2.40 3.75 9.39
N ASP A 162 2.90 2.56 9.74
CA ASP A 162 4.23 2.10 9.36
C ASP A 162 4.42 2.04 7.83
N PHE A 163 3.39 1.69 7.05
CA PHE A 163 3.47 1.75 5.57
C PHE A 163 3.64 3.19 5.09
N ILE A 164 2.97 4.15 5.72
CA ILE A 164 3.12 5.58 5.39
C ILE A 164 4.54 6.04 5.75
N GLU A 165 5.04 5.71 6.93
CA GLU A 165 6.36 6.19 7.40
C GLU A 165 7.53 5.59 6.60
N THR A 166 7.42 4.33 6.17
CA THR A 166 8.56 3.56 5.67
C THR A 166 8.62 3.37 4.16
N HIS A 167 7.55 3.63 3.40
CA HIS A 167 7.49 3.25 1.98
C HIS A 167 8.55 3.96 1.09
N HIS A 168 9.13 5.07 1.55
CA HIS A 168 10.29 5.68 0.91
C HIS A 168 11.62 5.50 1.67
N GLY A 169 11.60 4.94 2.87
CA GLY A 169 12.76 4.84 3.76
C GLY A 169 13.49 6.17 3.91
N THR A 170 14.82 6.12 3.87
CA THR A 170 15.72 7.28 3.87
C THR A 170 16.20 7.67 2.46
N SER A 171 15.40 7.33 1.44
CA SER A 171 15.72 7.62 0.04
C SER A 171 15.65 9.12 -0.28
N MET A 172 15.93 9.47 -1.54
CA MET A 172 16.05 10.84 -2.01
C MET A 172 15.21 11.04 -3.27
N PRO A 173 14.37 12.10 -3.37
CA PRO A 173 13.74 12.51 -4.61
C PRO A 173 14.79 12.97 -5.64
N LYS A 174 15.35 12.00 -6.39
CA LYS A 174 16.52 12.18 -7.25
C LYS A 174 16.34 13.32 -8.26
N TYR A 175 15.14 13.51 -8.81
CA TYR A 175 14.87 14.56 -9.79
C TYR A 175 15.23 15.96 -9.26
N PHE A 176 14.75 16.33 -8.06
CA PHE A 176 15.00 17.66 -7.50
C PHE A 176 16.46 17.84 -7.07
N TYR A 177 17.05 16.80 -6.47
CA TYR A 177 18.47 16.82 -6.08
C TYR A 177 19.41 16.99 -7.29
N ILE A 178 19.21 16.20 -8.35
CA ILE A 178 20.02 16.28 -9.57
C ILE A 178 19.80 17.62 -10.28
N SER A 179 18.56 18.08 -10.36
CA SER A 179 18.25 19.39 -10.97
C SER A 179 18.93 20.54 -10.21
N TRP A 180 18.96 20.47 -8.88
CA TRP A 180 19.69 21.43 -8.06
C TRP A 180 21.20 21.43 -8.35
N LYS A 181 21.82 20.23 -8.38
CA LYS A 181 23.26 20.06 -8.67
C LYS A 181 23.63 20.64 -10.03
N ASN A 182 22.78 20.39 -11.04
CA ASN A 182 23.00 20.88 -12.40
C ASN A 182 22.86 22.41 -12.48
N ALA A 183 21.93 23.01 -11.74
CA ALA A 183 21.74 24.46 -11.70
C ALA A 183 22.79 25.19 -10.84
N ASN A 184 23.49 24.49 -9.94
CA ASN A 184 24.47 25.05 -9.01
C ASN A 184 25.83 24.34 -9.10
N PRO A 185 26.51 24.38 -10.26
CA PRO A 185 27.80 23.71 -10.42
C PRO A 185 28.82 24.28 -9.43
N GLY A 186 29.50 23.39 -8.69
CA GLY A 186 30.54 23.74 -7.73
C GLY A 186 30.05 24.21 -6.35
N LYS A 187 28.75 24.24 -6.08
CA LYS A 187 28.22 24.52 -4.74
C LYS A 187 28.03 23.24 -3.94
N GLU A 188 28.32 23.30 -2.65
CA GLU A 188 27.96 22.24 -1.70
C GLU A 188 26.47 22.30 -1.39
N ILE A 189 25.85 21.11 -1.31
CA ILE A 189 24.43 20.94 -1.00
C ILE A 189 24.30 20.25 0.34
N ASN A 190 23.33 20.67 1.14
CA ASN A 190 22.88 19.84 2.26
C ASN A 190 21.97 18.73 1.72
N GLU A 191 22.49 17.50 1.63
CA GLU A 191 21.72 16.35 1.13
C GLU A 191 20.48 16.04 1.99
N ASP A 192 20.49 16.39 3.28
CA ASP A 192 19.39 16.10 4.19
C ASP A 192 18.11 16.85 3.79
N LEU A 193 18.23 17.97 3.07
CA LEU A 193 17.07 18.69 2.52
C LEU A 193 16.34 17.90 1.42
N PHE A 194 16.98 16.87 0.88
CA PHE A 194 16.46 16.02 -0.18
C PHE A 194 16.28 14.57 0.30
N ARG A 195 16.34 14.28 1.60
CA ARG A 195 16.12 12.92 2.10
C ARG A 195 14.79 12.79 2.81
N TYR A 196 14.13 11.66 2.56
CA TYR A 196 13.01 11.26 3.40
C TYR A 196 13.52 10.98 4.82
N PRO A 197 12.71 11.28 5.86
CA PRO A 197 13.13 11.14 7.24
C PRO A 197 13.28 9.67 7.69
N GLY A 198 12.81 8.71 6.89
CA GLY A 198 12.69 7.32 7.29
C GLY A 198 11.62 7.08 8.38
N PRO A 199 11.68 5.93 9.08
CA PRO A 199 12.75 4.94 9.02
C PRO A 199 12.73 4.07 7.75
N ASP A 200 13.82 3.35 7.50
CA ASP A 200 13.86 2.31 6.46
C ASP A 200 12.90 1.15 6.77
N PRO A 201 12.43 0.42 5.74
CA PRO A 201 11.61 -0.77 5.92
C PRO A 201 12.22 -1.80 6.89
N PHE A 202 11.39 -2.31 7.80
CA PHE A 202 11.79 -3.24 8.86
C PHE A 202 10.98 -4.54 8.88
N SER A 203 10.06 -4.73 7.95
CA SER A 203 9.28 -5.96 7.76
C SER A 203 9.32 -6.39 6.29
N LYS A 204 8.97 -7.66 6.01
CA LYS A 204 8.83 -8.13 4.63
C LYS A 204 7.79 -7.29 3.88
N GLU A 205 6.70 -6.95 4.55
CA GLU A 205 5.58 -6.22 3.97
C GLU A 205 5.93 -4.76 3.63
N THR A 206 6.67 -4.06 4.50
CA THR A 206 7.13 -2.68 4.24
C THR A 206 8.21 -2.64 3.17
N ALA A 207 9.07 -3.67 3.08
CA ALA A 207 10.03 -3.80 2.00
C ALA A 207 9.34 -4.06 0.64
N ILE A 208 8.34 -4.95 0.61
CA ILE A 208 7.49 -5.15 -0.59
C ILE A 208 6.79 -3.85 -0.97
N MET A 209 6.26 -3.10 -0.01
CA MET A 209 5.62 -1.82 -0.26
C MET A 209 6.55 -0.84 -0.98
N MET A 210 7.77 -0.66 -0.48
CA MET A 210 8.76 0.23 -1.08
C MET A 210 9.16 -0.19 -2.51
N MET A 211 9.26 -1.50 -2.77
CA MET A 211 9.54 -2.00 -4.12
C MET A 211 8.34 -1.81 -5.05
N ALA A 212 7.12 -2.13 -4.59
CA ALA A 212 5.90 -2.04 -5.38
C ALA A 212 5.57 -0.59 -5.76
N ASP A 213 5.70 0.35 -4.83
CA ASP A 213 5.50 1.79 -5.07
C ASP A 213 6.43 2.32 -6.16
N ALA A 214 7.74 2.06 -6.02
CA ALA A 214 8.74 2.52 -6.98
C ALA A 214 8.52 1.93 -8.38
N VAL A 215 8.23 0.63 -8.45
CA VAL A 215 8.02 -0.08 -9.71
C VAL A 215 6.75 0.37 -10.41
N GLU A 216 5.64 0.53 -9.68
CA GLU A 216 4.40 1.05 -10.25
C GLU A 216 4.62 2.45 -10.82
N ALA A 217 5.13 3.37 -9.99
CA ALA A 217 5.26 4.78 -10.36
C ALA A 217 6.15 4.98 -11.59
N ALA A 218 7.28 4.26 -11.63
CA ALA A 218 8.22 4.36 -12.74
C ALA A 218 7.71 3.66 -14.02
N SER A 219 6.92 2.59 -13.89
CA SER A 219 6.40 1.85 -15.05
C SER A 219 5.50 2.70 -15.95
N ARG A 220 4.81 3.69 -15.38
CA ARG A 220 3.93 4.62 -16.11
C ARG A 220 4.67 5.48 -17.15
N SER A 221 5.99 5.65 -16.98
CA SER A 221 6.83 6.47 -17.85
C SER A 221 7.66 5.65 -18.84
N LEU A 222 7.41 4.34 -18.95
CA LEU A 222 8.08 3.52 -19.95
C LEU A 222 7.66 3.95 -21.36
N PRO A 223 8.62 4.12 -22.30
CA PRO A 223 8.30 4.43 -23.68
C PRO A 223 7.65 3.23 -24.39
N GLU A 224 8.06 2.02 -24.03
CA GLU A 224 7.57 0.77 -24.60
C GLU A 224 7.43 -0.31 -23.53
N TYR A 225 6.35 -1.09 -23.63
CA TYR A 225 5.97 -2.13 -22.66
C TYR A 225 6.28 -3.53 -23.20
N ASN A 226 7.55 -3.80 -23.51
CA ASN A 226 8.03 -5.14 -23.85
C ASN A 226 8.74 -5.78 -22.63
N GLU A 227 8.95 -7.09 -22.69
CA GLU A 227 9.54 -7.85 -21.57
C GLU A 227 10.90 -7.29 -21.12
N GLU A 228 11.77 -6.96 -22.07
CA GLU A 228 13.11 -6.46 -21.79
C GLU A 228 13.05 -5.10 -21.09
N SER A 229 12.24 -4.17 -21.58
CA SER A 229 12.05 -2.85 -20.96
C SER A 229 11.55 -2.95 -19.53
N ILE A 230 10.54 -3.79 -19.31
CA ILE A 230 9.93 -3.97 -17.99
C ILE A 230 10.92 -4.64 -17.04
N ARG A 231 11.63 -5.68 -17.49
CA ARG A 231 12.64 -6.38 -16.68
C ARG A 231 13.76 -5.43 -16.25
N ASN A 232 14.32 -4.67 -17.20
CA ASN A 232 15.36 -3.69 -16.92
C ASN A 232 14.89 -2.62 -15.92
N LEU A 233 13.64 -2.16 -16.04
CA LEU A 233 13.05 -1.23 -15.08
C LEU A 233 12.98 -1.84 -13.67
N VAL A 234 12.37 -3.02 -13.55
CA VAL A 234 12.17 -3.70 -12.26
C VAL A 234 13.51 -3.99 -11.59
N ASP A 235 14.47 -4.53 -12.35
CA ASP A 235 15.80 -4.85 -11.85
C ASP A 235 16.54 -3.59 -11.39
N SER A 236 16.62 -2.56 -12.23
CA SER A 236 17.37 -1.34 -11.90
C SER A 236 16.83 -0.62 -10.65
N LEU A 237 15.50 -0.58 -10.46
CA LEU A 237 14.90 0.06 -9.30
C LEU A 237 15.16 -0.72 -8.02
N ILE A 238 14.88 -2.03 -8.04
CA ILE A 238 15.01 -2.87 -6.85
C ILE A 238 16.49 -3.04 -6.48
N ASP A 239 17.38 -3.22 -7.46
CA ASP A 239 18.82 -3.30 -7.19
C ASP A 239 19.39 -1.99 -6.67
N SER A 240 18.88 -0.85 -7.12
CA SER A 240 19.23 0.45 -6.54
C SER A 240 18.76 0.57 -5.08
N GLN A 241 17.61 -0.01 -4.71
CA GLN A 241 17.12 0.01 -3.33
C GLN A 241 17.96 -0.92 -2.43
N VAL A 242 18.29 -2.12 -2.93
CA VAL A 242 19.19 -3.07 -2.25
C VAL A 242 20.57 -2.45 -2.02
N THR A 243 21.17 -1.88 -3.07
CA THR A 243 22.49 -1.23 -3.00
C THR A 243 22.46 0.00 -2.09
N GLY A 244 21.33 0.72 -2.08
CA GLY A 244 21.08 1.83 -1.15
C GLY A 244 21.00 1.41 0.32
N GLY A 245 20.85 0.11 0.60
CA GLY A 245 20.84 -0.43 1.95
C GLY A 245 19.50 -0.28 2.68
N TYR A 246 18.42 0.08 1.99
CA TYR A 246 17.11 0.32 2.61
C TYR A 246 16.46 -0.94 3.19
N PHE A 247 16.93 -2.13 2.81
CA PHE A 247 16.37 -3.41 3.30
C PHE A 247 17.18 -4.05 4.43
N LYS A 248 18.17 -3.35 5.00
CA LYS A 248 19.04 -3.89 6.06
C LYS A 248 18.30 -4.28 7.34
N LEU A 249 17.18 -3.61 7.64
CA LEU A 249 16.38 -3.86 8.84
C LEU A 249 15.22 -4.82 8.59
N ALA A 250 14.86 -5.07 7.33
CA ALA A 250 13.79 -5.98 6.96
C ALA A 250 14.30 -7.43 6.89
N PRO A 251 13.56 -8.42 7.40
CA PRO A 251 13.90 -9.83 7.28
C PRO A 251 13.55 -10.36 5.88
N ILE A 252 14.06 -9.72 4.83
CA ILE A 252 13.84 -10.07 3.43
C ILE A 252 15.13 -10.66 2.82
N THR A 253 15.02 -11.81 2.17
CA THR A 253 16.17 -12.51 1.59
C THR A 253 16.39 -12.13 0.13
N PHE A 254 17.59 -12.35 -0.40
CA PHE A 254 17.83 -12.21 -1.84
C PHE A 254 16.94 -13.11 -2.70
N ARG A 255 16.55 -14.28 -2.17
CA ARG A 255 15.58 -15.16 -2.81
C ARG A 255 14.20 -14.53 -2.86
N ASP A 256 13.73 -13.96 -1.75
CA ASP A 256 12.46 -13.22 -1.71
C ASP A 256 12.47 -12.09 -2.75
N ILE A 257 13.56 -11.31 -2.81
CA ILE A 257 13.71 -10.19 -3.76
C ILE A 257 13.65 -10.68 -5.22
N ALA A 258 14.34 -11.77 -5.55
CA ALA A 258 14.29 -12.35 -6.90
C ALA A 258 12.87 -12.82 -7.26
N ASP A 259 12.19 -13.50 -6.34
CA ASP A 259 10.80 -13.93 -6.54
C ASP A 259 9.85 -12.73 -6.72
N ILE A 260 10.07 -11.63 -5.99
CA ILE A 260 9.29 -10.38 -6.12
C ILE A 260 9.50 -9.73 -7.49
N LYS A 261 10.74 -9.63 -7.96
CA LYS A 261 11.08 -9.08 -9.29
C LYS A 261 10.33 -9.81 -10.40
N GLU A 262 10.34 -11.15 -10.37
CA GLU A 262 9.62 -11.97 -11.35
C GLU A 262 8.10 -11.75 -11.29
N VAL A 263 7.52 -11.64 -10.09
CA VAL A 263 6.09 -11.33 -9.94
C VAL A 263 5.75 -9.97 -10.52
N PHE A 264 6.55 -8.95 -10.24
CA PHE A 264 6.31 -7.60 -10.76
C PHE A 264 6.42 -7.55 -12.27
N LEU A 265 7.43 -8.19 -12.85
CA LEU A 265 7.55 -8.33 -14.31
C LEU A 265 6.29 -8.93 -14.93
N GLN A 266 5.84 -10.09 -14.44
CA GLN A 266 4.65 -10.77 -14.96
C GLN A 266 3.38 -9.93 -14.81
N LYS A 267 3.23 -9.22 -13.68
CA LYS A 267 2.07 -8.37 -13.42
C LYS A 267 2.05 -7.15 -14.31
N LEU A 268 3.18 -6.45 -14.47
CA LEU A 268 3.27 -5.30 -15.38
C LEU A 268 3.05 -5.74 -16.83
N GLN A 269 3.63 -6.86 -17.25
CA GLN A 269 3.32 -7.45 -18.56
C GLN A 269 1.82 -7.66 -18.73
N THR A 270 1.13 -8.24 -17.74
CA THR A 270 -0.33 -8.46 -17.82
C THR A 270 -1.12 -7.15 -17.88
N ILE A 271 -0.71 -6.13 -17.12
CA ILE A 271 -1.38 -4.82 -17.08
C ILE A 271 -1.22 -4.08 -18.40
N TYR A 272 -0.04 -4.14 -19.00
CA TYR A 272 0.33 -3.36 -20.18
C TYR A 272 0.31 -4.14 -21.51
N HIS A 273 0.16 -5.46 -21.49
CA HIS A 273 -0.15 -6.23 -22.69
C HIS A 273 -1.54 -5.85 -23.19
N THR A 274 -1.52 -5.05 -24.27
CA THR A 274 -2.67 -4.65 -25.06
C THR A 274 -3.59 -5.82 -25.37
N ARG A 275 -4.88 -5.66 -25.04
CA ARG A 275 -5.96 -6.20 -25.87
C ARG A 275 -5.63 -5.84 -27.32
N ILE A 276 -5.45 -6.86 -28.16
CA ILE A 276 -5.18 -6.72 -29.60
C ILE A 276 -6.04 -5.58 -30.14
N ALA A 277 -5.40 -4.53 -30.69
CA ALA A 277 -6.13 -3.48 -31.36
C ALA A 277 -6.92 -4.12 -32.50
N TYR A 278 -8.24 -3.89 -32.55
CA TYR A 278 -9.05 -4.37 -33.67
C TYR A 278 -8.42 -3.84 -34.97
N PRO A 279 -8.15 -4.71 -35.96
CA PRO A 279 -7.61 -4.27 -37.23
C PRO A 279 -8.56 -3.23 -37.81
N LYS A 280 -8.01 -2.09 -38.22
CA LYS A 280 -8.77 -1.15 -39.05
C LYS A 280 -8.87 -1.77 -40.43
N LEU A 281 -10.09 -1.80 -40.99
CA LEU A 281 -10.28 -2.08 -42.41
C LEU A 281 -9.45 -1.08 -43.21
N GLU A 282 -8.49 -1.56 -43.99
CA GLU A 282 -7.88 -0.76 -45.03
C GLU A 282 -8.99 -0.47 -46.06
N ALA A 283 -9.26 0.81 -46.31
CA ALA A 283 -10.16 1.19 -47.38
C ALA A 283 -9.47 0.89 -48.73
N GLU A 284 -10.17 0.17 -49.60
CA GLU A 284 -9.75 -0.10 -51.00
C GLU A 284 -9.55 1.19 -51.82
#